data_AF-A0A3R6B3N8-F1
#
_entry.id   AF-A0A3R6B3N8-F1
#
_cell.length_a   1.000
_cell.length_b   1.000
_cell.length_c   1.000
_cell.angle_alpha   90.00
_cell.angle_beta   90.00
_cell.angle_gamma   90.00
#
_symmetry.space_group_name_H-M   'P 1'
#
loop_
_entity.id
_entity.type
_entity.pdbx_description
1 polymer ?
#
loop_
_entity_poly.entity_id
_entity_poly.type
_entity_poly.pdbx_seq_one_letter_code
_entity_poly.pdbx_strand_id
1 'polypeptide(L)'
;MAFISNKRLELLNFVSVIQLVTALNFANISSSLHKKMFNVLVDVKTFFNFRFGDLQNKMTADLESLKSMSPIETKDGKSNKPTIDELTNEYLNLASKWEAEKNRIESKMGDFFSTKGINSLFLFISLYCVIDMFFIACDFQKSNEISNEYWFACCTILSTIGSIVYFCLILSGKTKNVTKGKLYVIVTGIIFALWLLSIFAYSLNSIIASCFTLMREDTFLCLSDTLAVILPFWGFILCLVFITCVWMQINAMIKDSIMTLQELHAELHNRKLALDQTYESFKPSEQMKFN
;
A
#
# COMPACT_ATOMS: atom_id res chain seq x y z
N MET A 1 -19.50 -2.29 48.09
CA MET A 1 -18.95 -3.54 47.54
C MET A 1 -18.65 -3.25 46.09
N ALA A 2 -17.37 -3.18 45.76
CA ALA A 2 -16.87 -2.58 44.53
C ALA A 2 -17.36 -3.36 43.31
N PHE A 3 -18.19 -2.71 42.50
CA PHE A 3 -18.49 -3.11 41.14
C PHE A 3 -17.24 -2.78 40.30
N ILE A 4 -16.10 -3.41 40.62
CA ILE A 4 -15.04 -3.56 39.62
C ILE A 4 -15.75 -4.26 38.48
N SER A 5 -16.02 -3.52 37.42
CA SER A 5 -16.67 -4.03 36.23
C SER A 5 -15.95 -5.31 35.84
N ASN A 6 -16.65 -6.46 35.86
CA ASN A 6 -16.12 -7.77 35.45
C ASN A 6 -15.29 -7.70 34.15
N LYS A 7 -15.52 -6.68 33.32
CA LYS A 7 -14.80 -6.37 32.08
C LYS A 7 -13.31 -6.05 32.23
N ARG A 8 -12.82 -5.48 33.34
CA ARG A 8 -11.37 -5.21 33.48
C ARG A 8 -10.55 -6.43 33.90
N LEU A 9 -11.17 -7.35 34.64
CA LEU A 9 -10.60 -8.68 34.86
C LEU A 9 -10.39 -9.43 33.53
N GLU A 10 -11.25 -9.16 32.53
CA GLU A 10 -11.11 -9.70 31.18
C GLU A 10 -9.93 -9.06 30.42
N LEU A 11 -9.60 -7.78 30.62
CA LEU A 11 -8.44 -7.14 29.97
C LEU A 11 -7.11 -7.82 30.37
N LEU A 12 -7.01 -8.28 31.62
CA LEU A 12 -5.88 -9.05 32.13
C LEU A 12 -5.67 -10.36 31.35
N ASN A 13 -6.76 -10.99 30.89
CA ASN A 13 -6.70 -12.17 30.04
C ASN A 13 -6.11 -11.88 28.66
N PHE A 14 -6.12 -10.61 28.23
CA PHE A 14 -5.54 -10.18 26.95
C PHE A 14 -4.09 -9.69 27.06
N VAL A 15 -3.52 -9.52 28.25
CA VAL A 15 -2.12 -9.04 28.42
C VAL A 15 -1.13 -9.89 27.64
N SER A 16 -1.28 -11.22 27.67
CA SER A 16 -0.40 -12.13 26.90
C SER A 16 -0.52 -11.91 25.40
N VAL A 17 -1.71 -11.58 24.90
CA VAL A 17 -1.97 -11.25 23.49
C VAL A 17 -1.34 -9.89 23.15
N ILE A 18 -1.52 -8.88 24.00
CA ILE A 18 -0.91 -7.55 23.84
C ILE A 18 0.62 -7.67 23.80
N GLN A 19 1.21 -8.44 24.71
CA GLN A 19 2.65 -8.73 24.74
C GLN A 19 3.14 -9.38 23.45
N LEU A 20 2.45 -10.42 22.97
CA LEU A 20 2.78 -11.11 21.73
C LEU A 20 2.73 -10.15 20.53
N VAL A 21 1.64 -9.37 20.40
CA VAL A 21 1.47 -8.43 19.30
C VAL A 21 2.50 -7.30 19.37
N THR A 22 2.85 -6.84 20.57
CA THR A 22 3.92 -5.86 20.78
C THR A 22 5.26 -6.40 20.33
N ALA A 23 5.60 -7.64 20.71
CA ALA A 23 6.82 -8.31 20.28
C ALA A 23 6.86 -8.48 18.75
N LEU A 24 5.73 -8.86 18.14
CA LEU A 24 5.60 -8.93 16.68
C LEU A 24 5.80 -7.55 16.03
N ASN A 25 5.23 -6.48 16.60
CA ASN A 25 5.41 -5.13 16.09
C ASN A 25 6.89 -4.69 16.16
N PHE A 26 7.61 -4.96 17.26
CA PHE A 26 9.05 -4.71 17.35
C PHE A 26 9.87 -5.57 16.38
N ALA A 27 9.53 -6.85 16.26
CA ALA A 27 10.15 -7.74 15.27
C ALA A 27 9.92 -7.23 13.83
N ASN A 28 8.74 -6.66 13.55
CA ASN A 28 8.39 -6.08 12.26
C ASN A 28 9.23 -4.84 11.92
N ILE A 29 9.52 -4.00 12.92
CA ILE A 29 10.41 -2.83 12.76
C ILE A 29 11.82 -3.30 12.41
N SER A 30 12.35 -4.25 13.19
CA SER A 30 13.71 -4.78 13.04
C SER A 30 13.91 -5.51 11.71
N SER A 31 12.97 -6.38 11.35
CA SER A 31 13.04 -7.20 10.12
C SER A 31 12.51 -6.49 8.87
N SER A 32 11.96 -5.27 9.01
CA SER A 32 11.24 -4.56 7.95
C SER A 32 10.15 -5.42 7.29
N LEU A 33 9.36 -6.13 8.10
CA LEU A 33 8.38 -7.13 7.62
C LEU A 33 7.36 -6.53 6.64
N HIS A 34 6.95 -5.27 6.80
CA HIS A 34 6.04 -4.59 5.86
C HIS A 34 6.55 -4.68 4.41
N LYS A 35 7.86 -4.59 4.17
CA LYS A 35 8.45 -4.76 2.83
C LYS A 35 8.32 -6.20 2.34
N LYS A 36 8.58 -7.17 3.22
CA LYS A 36 8.47 -8.59 2.90
C LYS A 36 7.02 -8.98 2.59
N MET A 37 6.07 -8.55 3.43
CA MET A 37 4.64 -8.75 3.19
C MET A 37 4.21 -8.13 1.86
N PHE A 38 4.64 -6.90 1.58
CA PHE A 38 4.30 -6.26 0.32
C PHE A 38 4.91 -7.01 -0.88
N ASN A 39 6.17 -7.42 -0.82
CA ASN A 39 6.81 -8.20 -1.90
C ASN A 39 6.13 -9.56 -2.14
N VAL A 40 5.63 -10.21 -1.07
CA VAL A 40 4.88 -11.47 -1.18
C VAL A 40 3.49 -11.24 -1.78
N LEU A 41 2.82 -10.16 -1.37
CA LEU A 41 1.46 -9.84 -1.83
C LEU A 41 1.42 -9.20 -3.22
N VAL A 42 2.48 -8.49 -3.59
CA VAL A 42 2.61 -7.70 -4.82
C VAL A 42 4.00 -7.92 -5.40
N ASP A 43 4.15 -9.00 -6.17
CA ASP A 43 5.28 -9.16 -7.07
C ASP A 43 5.02 -8.37 -8.36
N VAL A 44 5.88 -7.40 -8.64
CA VAL A 44 5.72 -6.49 -9.78
C VAL A 44 5.73 -7.25 -11.10
N LYS A 45 6.62 -8.24 -11.22
CA LYS A 45 6.75 -9.04 -12.44
C LYS A 45 5.50 -9.88 -12.68
N THR A 46 5.03 -10.58 -11.66
CA THR A 46 3.78 -11.34 -11.72
C THR A 46 2.60 -10.43 -12.00
N PHE A 47 2.54 -9.25 -11.38
CA PHE A 47 1.49 -8.27 -11.63
C PHE A 47 1.44 -7.84 -13.11
N PHE A 48 2.58 -7.49 -13.69
CA PHE A 48 2.67 -7.12 -15.11
C PHE A 48 2.28 -8.28 -16.02
N ASN A 49 2.85 -9.46 -15.80
CA ASN A 49 2.55 -10.63 -16.63
C ASN A 49 1.07 -11.03 -16.54
N PHE A 50 0.49 -11.03 -15.34
CA PHE A 50 -0.92 -11.41 -15.14
C PHE A 50 -1.88 -10.43 -15.82
N ARG A 51 -1.59 -9.12 -15.79
CA ARG A 51 -2.48 -8.09 -16.34
C ARG A 51 -2.24 -7.80 -17.82
N PHE A 52 -1.01 -7.93 -18.27
CA PHE A 52 -0.56 -7.38 -19.55
C PHE A 52 0.25 -8.35 -20.42
N GLY A 53 0.51 -9.57 -19.93
CA GLY A 53 1.32 -10.56 -20.65
C GLY A 53 0.78 -10.83 -22.06
N ASP A 54 -0.53 -10.94 -22.23
CA ASP A 54 -1.14 -11.18 -23.55
C ASP A 54 -0.87 -10.05 -24.55
N LEU A 55 -0.99 -8.79 -24.10
CA LEU A 55 -0.72 -7.63 -24.94
C LEU A 55 0.77 -7.57 -25.32
N GLN A 56 1.65 -7.78 -24.33
CA GLN A 56 3.09 -7.80 -24.54
C GLN A 56 3.51 -8.90 -25.52
N ASN A 57 2.92 -10.10 -25.41
CA ASN A 57 3.16 -11.20 -26.32
C ASN A 57 2.70 -10.88 -27.75
N LYS A 58 1.50 -10.28 -27.92
CA LYS A 58 0.99 -9.86 -29.23
C LYS A 58 1.88 -8.80 -29.88
N MET A 59 2.28 -7.77 -29.13
CA MET A 59 3.20 -6.75 -29.60
C MET A 59 4.55 -7.32 -30.05
N THR A 60 5.08 -8.28 -29.27
CA THR A 60 6.35 -8.94 -29.60
C THR A 60 6.23 -9.78 -30.87
N ALA A 61 5.16 -10.57 -30.99
CA ALA A 61 4.90 -11.38 -32.17
C ALA A 61 4.70 -10.51 -33.43
N ASP A 62 4.00 -9.38 -33.32
CA ASP A 62 3.81 -8.45 -34.44
C ASP A 62 5.12 -7.83 -34.90
N LEU A 63 5.98 -7.42 -33.98
CA LEU A 63 7.30 -6.87 -34.28
C LEU A 63 8.24 -7.91 -34.91
N GLU A 64 8.27 -9.15 -34.39
CA GLU A 64 9.08 -10.23 -34.96
C GLU A 64 8.60 -10.60 -36.38
N SER A 65 7.29 -10.68 -36.57
CA SER A 65 6.67 -10.89 -37.88
C SER A 65 7.09 -9.82 -38.89
N LEU A 66 7.04 -8.55 -38.52
CA LEU A 66 7.46 -7.44 -39.40
C LEU A 66 8.95 -7.51 -39.74
N LYS A 67 9.81 -7.78 -38.76
CA LYS A 67 11.27 -7.95 -38.98
C LYS A 67 11.61 -9.11 -39.90
N SER A 68 10.77 -10.15 -39.92
CA SER A 68 10.93 -11.32 -40.80
C SER A 68 10.37 -11.11 -42.20
N MET A 69 9.59 -10.05 -42.44
CA MET A 69 8.94 -9.80 -43.72
C MET A 69 9.96 -9.32 -44.76
N SER A 70 10.12 -10.08 -45.85
CA SER A 70 11.00 -9.68 -46.96
C SER A 70 10.28 -8.71 -47.89
N PRO A 71 10.89 -7.61 -48.34
CA PRO A 71 10.23 -6.69 -49.26
C PRO A 71 9.84 -7.36 -50.58
N ILE A 72 8.69 -6.96 -51.13
CA ILE A 72 8.22 -7.35 -52.46
C ILE A 72 8.29 -6.12 -53.35
N GLU A 73 8.90 -6.28 -54.52
CA GLU A 73 8.88 -5.30 -55.60
C GLU A 73 7.91 -5.76 -56.69
N THR A 74 6.95 -4.91 -57.05
CA THR A 74 6.06 -5.18 -58.18
C THR A 74 6.76 -4.84 -59.49
N LYS A 75 6.25 -5.40 -60.60
CA LYS A 75 6.76 -5.13 -61.96
C LYS A 75 6.69 -3.64 -62.35
N ASP A 76 5.85 -2.86 -61.68
CA ASP A 76 5.68 -1.41 -61.88
C ASP A 76 6.68 -0.58 -61.05
N GLY A 77 7.66 -1.22 -60.39
CA GLY A 77 8.68 -0.56 -59.57
C GLY A 77 8.19 -0.09 -58.19
N LYS A 78 6.98 -0.45 -57.77
CA LYS A 78 6.48 -0.15 -56.42
C LYS A 78 6.99 -1.20 -55.44
N SER A 79 7.59 -0.74 -54.34
CA SER A 79 8.08 -1.59 -53.26
C SER A 79 7.30 -1.33 -51.98
N ASN A 80 7.00 -2.38 -51.22
CA ASN A 80 6.43 -2.25 -49.88
C ASN A 80 7.50 -2.03 -48.79
N LYS A 81 8.79 -2.01 -49.16
CA LYS A 81 9.91 -1.77 -48.23
C LYS A 81 9.72 -0.53 -47.34
N PRO A 82 9.36 0.66 -47.87
CA PRO A 82 9.19 1.84 -47.03
C PRO A 82 8.09 1.64 -45.96
N THR A 83 7.01 0.94 -46.31
CA THR A 83 5.90 0.66 -45.39
C THR A 83 6.30 -0.35 -44.32
N ILE A 84 7.05 -1.40 -44.67
CA ILE A 84 7.60 -2.36 -43.69
C ILE A 84 8.54 -1.66 -42.70
N ASP A 85 9.45 -0.83 -43.22
CA ASP A 85 10.42 -0.10 -42.41
C ASP A 85 9.75 0.93 -41.48
N GLU A 86 8.75 1.66 -41.97
CA GLU A 86 7.93 2.60 -41.18
C GLU A 86 7.21 1.88 -40.04
N LEU A 87 6.45 0.82 -40.35
CA LEU A 87 5.68 0.07 -39.35
C LEU A 87 6.60 -0.59 -38.31
N THR A 88 7.74 -1.13 -38.74
CA THR A 88 8.74 -1.71 -37.84
C THR A 88 9.28 -0.66 -36.85
N ASN A 89 9.58 0.55 -37.33
CA ASN A 89 10.03 1.65 -36.48
C ASN A 89 8.95 2.11 -35.49
N GLU A 90 7.69 2.16 -35.91
CA GLU A 90 6.56 2.48 -35.03
C GLU A 90 6.37 1.43 -33.92
N TYR A 91 6.47 0.13 -34.24
CA TYR A 91 6.44 -0.94 -33.25
C TYR A 91 7.64 -0.90 -32.29
N LEU A 92 8.85 -0.56 -32.78
CA LEU A 92 10.02 -0.36 -31.92
C LEU A 92 9.81 0.80 -30.95
N ASN A 93 9.20 1.90 -31.41
CA ASN A 93 8.84 3.02 -30.55
C ASN A 93 7.78 2.64 -29.51
N LEU A 94 6.75 1.87 -29.91
CA LEU A 94 5.74 1.33 -28.99
C LEU A 94 6.38 0.44 -27.91
N ALA A 95 7.29 -0.47 -28.29
CA ALA A 95 8.02 -1.32 -27.35
C ALA A 95 8.90 -0.52 -26.38
N SER A 96 9.56 0.55 -26.87
CA SER A 96 10.31 1.48 -26.02
C SER A 96 9.40 2.18 -24.98
N LYS A 97 8.24 2.70 -25.42
CA LYS A 97 7.24 3.32 -24.53
C LYS A 97 6.71 2.32 -23.49
N TRP A 98 6.48 1.07 -23.89
CA TRP A 98 6.07 0.00 -22.99
C TRP A 98 7.09 -0.23 -21.87
N GLU A 99 8.37 -0.40 -22.21
CA GLU A 99 9.40 -0.66 -21.21
C GLU A 99 9.65 0.57 -20.31
N ALA A 100 9.58 1.78 -20.87
CA ALA A 100 9.65 3.01 -20.09
C ALA A 100 8.52 3.09 -19.06
N GLU A 101 7.30 2.73 -19.45
CA GLU A 101 6.14 2.74 -18.56
C GLU A 101 6.22 1.67 -17.48
N LYS A 102 6.67 0.46 -17.84
CA LYS A 102 6.98 -0.61 -16.89
C LYS A 102 8.00 -0.17 -15.85
N ASN A 103 9.12 0.41 -16.28
CA ASN A 103 10.16 0.95 -15.40
C ASN A 103 9.62 2.07 -14.49
N ARG A 104 8.72 2.94 -15.00
CA ARG A 104 8.07 3.99 -14.22
C ARG A 104 7.22 3.42 -13.08
N ILE A 105 6.46 2.37 -13.36
CA ILE A 105 5.60 1.68 -12.39
C ILE A 105 6.44 0.93 -11.36
N GLU A 106 7.45 0.18 -11.82
CA GLU A 106 8.42 -0.52 -10.96
C GLU A 106 9.12 0.45 -10.00
N SER A 107 9.58 1.60 -10.52
CA SER A 107 10.19 2.67 -9.71
C SER A 107 9.22 3.22 -8.67
N LYS A 108 7.96 3.50 -9.04
CA LYS A 108 6.94 3.96 -8.07
C LYS A 108 6.64 2.91 -7.00
N MET A 109 6.53 1.63 -7.36
CA MET A 109 6.43 0.54 -6.39
C MET A 109 7.65 0.53 -5.45
N GLY A 110 8.86 0.69 -6.01
CA GLY A 110 10.12 0.96 -5.33
C GLY A 110 10.03 2.04 -4.24
N ASP A 111 9.52 3.21 -4.61
CA ASP A 111 9.34 4.33 -3.71
C ASP A 111 8.40 3.98 -2.55
N PHE A 112 7.32 3.25 -2.81
CA PHE A 112 6.42 2.78 -1.76
C PHE A 112 7.12 1.81 -0.80
N PHE A 113 7.91 0.85 -1.31
CA PHE A 113 8.71 -0.07 -0.49
C PHE A 113 9.75 0.66 0.39
N SER A 114 10.16 1.85 -0.03
CA SER A 114 11.11 2.67 0.71
C SER A 114 10.47 3.51 1.82
N THR A 115 9.13 3.53 1.93
CA THR A 115 8.39 4.41 2.85
C THR A 115 8.71 4.11 4.30
N LYS A 116 9.62 4.92 4.86
CA LYS A 116 10.12 4.82 6.24
C LYS A 116 9.03 5.04 7.28
N GLY A 117 7.98 5.77 6.92
CA GLY A 117 6.87 6.12 7.80
C GLY A 117 6.11 4.93 8.38
N ILE A 118 6.01 3.82 7.64
CA ILE A 118 5.31 2.63 8.14
C ILE A 118 6.05 2.02 9.34
N ASN A 119 7.38 1.93 9.29
CA ASN A 119 8.16 1.45 10.43
C ASN A 119 8.01 2.35 11.67
N SER A 120 7.95 3.67 11.48
CA SER A 120 7.75 4.58 12.61
C SER A 120 6.33 4.52 13.16
N LEU A 121 5.32 4.18 12.35
CA LEU A 121 3.97 3.87 12.85
C LEU A 121 3.93 2.59 13.68
N PHE A 122 4.62 1.51 13.24
CA PHE A 122 4.76 0.31 14.07
C PHE A 122 5.46 0.62 15.40
N LEU A 123 6.46 1.50 15.39
CA LEU A 123 7.11 1.97 16.62
C LEU A 123 6.12 2.72 17.53
N PHE A 124 5.32 3.63 16.97
CA PHE A 124 4.30 4.37 17.71
C PHE A 124 3.38 3.41 18.47
N ILE A 125 2.83 2.42 17.76
CA ILE A 125 1.90 1.44 18.31
C ILE A 125 2.59 0.55 19.34
N SER A 126 3.84 0.15 19.09
CA SER A 126 4.61 -0.66 20.05
C SER A 126 4.88 0.09 21.35
N LEU A 127 5.23 1.38 21.28
CA LEU A 127 5.45 2.22 22.45
C LEU A 127 4.14 2.44 23.23
N TYR A 128 3.02 2.64 22.54
CA TYR A 128 1.70 2.64 23.18
C TYR A 128 1.45 1.33 23.93
N CYS A 129 1.68 0.17 23.31
CA CYS A 129 1.44 -1.11 23.97
C CYS A 129 2.33 -1.32 25.20
N VAL A 130 3.56 -0.81 25.18
CA VAL A 130 4.44 -0.80 26.37
C VAL A 130 3.82 0.02 27.49
N ILE A 131 3.34 1.23 27.18
CA ILE A 131 2.66 2.10 28.14
C ILE A 131 1.39 1.43 28.68
N ASP A 132 0.60 0.81 27.80
CA ASP A 132 -0.62 0.06 28.13
C ASP A 132 -0.33 -1.08 29.12
N MET A 133 0.69 -1.90 28.85
CA MET A 133 1.13 -2.94 29.79
C MET A 133 1.58 -2.40 31.15
N PHE A 134 2.27 -1.25 31.18
CA PHE A 134 2.61 -0.60 32.45
C PHE A 134 1.36 -0.14 33.21
N PHE A 135 0.35 0.41 32.53
CA PHE A 135 -0.91 0.79 33.15
C PHE A 135 -1.66 -0.41 33.72
N ILE A 136 -1.79 -1.50 32.97
CA ILE A 136 -2.43 -2.74 33.45
C ILE A 136 -1.72 -3.27 34.71
N ALA A 137 -0.38 -3.24 34.74
CA ALA A 137 0.39 -3.67 35.90
C ALA A 137 0.21 -2.75 37.12
N CYS A 138 0.13 -1.43 36.92
CA CYS A 138 -0.09 -0.46 37.99
C CYS A 138 -1.53 -0.51 38.55
N ASP A 139 -2.53 -0.66 37.68
CA ASP A 139 -3.95 -0.77 38.04
C ASP A 139 -4.20 -2.03 38.89
N PHE A 140 -3.48 -3.13 38.59
CA PHE A 140 -3.50 -4.35 39.38
C PHE A 140 -2.96 -4.16 40.81
N GLN A 141 -1.99 -3.27 41.02
CA GLN A 141 -1.38 -3.05 42.34
C GLN A 141 -2.12 -2.04 43.21
N LYS A 142 -2.86 -1.10 42.59
CA LYS A 142 -3.61 -0.04 43.28
C LYS A 142 -5.10 -0.22 43.03
N SER A 143 -5.74 -1.11 43.77
CA SER A 143 -7.18 -1.35 43.65
C SER A 143 -7.99 -0.04 43.82
N ASN A 144 -8.78 0.31 42.79
CA ASN A 144 -9.91 1.26 42.80
C ASN A 144 -9.65 2.78 42.75
N GLU A 145 -8.59 3.27 42.11
CA GLU A 145 -8.50 4.71 41.78
C GLU A 145 -9.08 5.00 40.39
N ILE A 146 -10.33 5.49 40.35
CA ILE A 146 -11.04 5.91 39.12
C ILE A 146 -10.19 6.85 38.24
N SER A 147 -9.35 7.69 38.86
CA SER A 147 -8.42 8.57 38.12
C SER A 147 -7.45 7.82 37.21
N ASN A 148 -6.97 6.65 37.64
CA ASN A 148 -6.04 5.83 36.85
C ASN A 148 -6.76 5.21 35.63
N GLU A 149 -8.01 4.79 35.80
CA GLU A 149 -8.84 4.27 34.71
C GLU A 149 -9.09 5.33 33.64
N TYR A 150 -9.36 6.58 34.06
CA TYR A 150 -9.54 7.71 33.15
C TYR A 150 -8.25 8.10 32.41
N TRP A 151 -7.11 8.15 33.10
CA TRP A 151 -5.82 8.42 32.46
C TRP A 151 -5.50 7.41 31.39
N PHE A 152 -5.69 6.13 31.72
CA PHE A 152 -5.51 5.04 30.78
C PHE A 152 -6.43 5.18 29.57
N ALA A 153 -7.71 5.47 29.81
CA ALA A 153 -8.69 5.59 28.75
C ALA A 153 -8.43 6.78 27.81
N CYS A 154 -8.05 7.93 28.36
CA CYS A 154 -7.61 9.07 27.58
C CYS A 154 -6.36 8.75 26.75
N CYS A 155 -5.39 8.02 27.31
CA CYS A 155 -4.17 7.64 26.59
C CYS A 155 -4.48 6.73 25.40
N THR A 156 -5.37 5.75 25.57
CA THR A 156 -5.82 4.85 24.50
C THR A 156 -6.55 5.58 23.38
N ILE A 157 -7.48 6.48 23.71
CA ILE A 157 -8.24 7.24 22.70
C ILE A 157 -7.31 8.19 21.94
N LEU A 158 -6.46 8.94 22.66
CA LEU A 158 -5.50 9.85 22.05
C LEU A 158 -4.50 9.11 21.17
N SER A 159 -4.03 7.94 21.59
CA SER A 159 -3.12 7.10 20.79
C SER A 159 -3.82 6.53 19.57
N THR A 160 -5.10 6.15 19.68
CA THR A 160 -5.92 5.72 18.53
C THR A 160 -6.02 6.84 17.50
N ILE A 161 -6.47 8.03 17.91
CA ILE A 161 -6.59 9.20 17.02
C ILE A 161 -5.22 9.58 16.44
N GLY A 162 -4.20 9.63 17.30
CA GLY A 162 -2.82 9.95 16.90
C GLY A 162 -2.27 8.99 15.85
N SER A 163 -2.54 7.68 15.99
CA SER A 163 -2.10 6.67 15.02
C SER A 163 -2.78 6.85 13.66
N ILE A 164 -4.08 7.18 13.64
CA ILE A 164 -4.85 7.44 12.41
C ILE A 164 -4.33 8.70 11.73
N VAL A 165 -4.18 9.81 12.48
CA VAL A 165 -3.65 11.07 11.94
C VAL A 165 -2.25 10.87 11.39
N TYR A 166 -1.39 10.15 12.12
CA TYR A 166 -0.04 9.85 11.66
C TYR A 166 -0.04 8.98 10.39
N PHE A 167 -0.94 8.01 10.31
CA PHE A 167 -1.14 7.21 9.10
C PHE A 167 -1.55 8.05 7.89
N CYS A 168 -2.47 9.00 8.07
CA CYS A 168 -2.84 9.95 7.01
C CYS A 168 -1.65 10.80 6.54
N LEU A 169 -0.74 11.20 7.45
CA LEU A 169 0.50 11.90 7.07
C LEU A 169 1.44 11.01 6.24
N ILE A 170 1.49 9.70 6.53
CA ILE A 170 2.25 8.73 5.75
C ILE A 170 1.66 8.60 4.34
N LEU A 171 0.34 8.41 4.23
CA LEU A 171 -0.35 8.34 2.95
C LEU A 171 -0.18 9.62 2.12
N SER A 172 -0.15 10.77 2.77
CA SER A 172 0.08 12.09 2.15
C SER A 172 1.55 12.32 1.76
N GLY A 173 2.44 11.35 1.97
CA GLY A 173 3.87 11.44 1.63
C GLY A 173 4.69 12.40 2.49
N LYS A 174 4.13 12.94 3.58
CA LYS A 174 4.82 13.93 4.44
C LYS A 174 6.03 13.34 5.19
N THR A 175 6.13 12.02 5.28
CA THR A 175 7.23 11.31 5.94
C THR A 175 8.37 10.91 5.00
N LYS A 176 8.22 11.07 3.67
CA LYS A 176 9.17 10.53 2.66
C LYS A 176 10.59 11.11 2.80
N ASN A 177 10.69 12.42 3.03
CA ASN A 177 11.97 13.15 3.06
C ASN A 177 12.63 13.19 4.45
N VAL A 178 12.04 12.50 5.44
CA VAL A 178 12.57 12.50 6.81
C VAL A 178 13.43 11.25 7.02
N THR A 179 14.56 11.40 7.71
CA THR A 179 15.43 10.25 8.05
C THR A 179 14.72 9.32 9.05
N LYS A 180 15.04 8.01 8.99
CA LYS A 180 14.43 7.02 9.91
C LYS A 180 14.64 7.39 11.38
N GLY A 181 15.86 7.77 11.75
CA GLY A 181 16.19 8.19 13.12
C GLY A 181 15.37 9.39 13.58
N LYS A 182 15.20 10.41 12.73
CA LYS A 182 14.38 11.58 13.07
C LYS A 182 12.90 11.22 13.22
N LEU A 183 12.35 10.32 12.39
CA LEU A 183 10.98 9.82 12.55
C LEU A 183 10.80 9.07 13.87
N TYR A 184 11.77 8.27 14.30
CA TYR A 184 11.70 7.57 15.58
C TYR A 184 11.73 8.52 16.78
N VAL A 185 12.58 9.54 16.73
CA VAL A 185 12.61 10.59 17.75
C VAL A 185 11.27 11.33 17.83
N ILE A 186 10.71 11.73 16.67
CA ILE A 186 9.41 12.40 16.60
C ILE A 186 8.31 11.52 17.20
N VAL A 187 8.24 10.24 16.78
CA VAL A 187 7.21 9.31 17.27
C VAL A 187 7.33 9.08 18.78
N THR A 188 8.54 8.90 19.28
CA THR A 188 8.78 8.73 20.73
C THR A 188 8.34 9.98 21.49
N GLY A 189 8.68 11.17 20.98
CA GLY A 189 8.25 12.44 21.57
C GLY A 189 6.73 12.65 21.55
N ILE A 190 6.05 12.27 20.46
CA ILE A 190 4.59 12.34 20.37
C ILE A 190 3.96 11.41 21.41
N ILE A 191 4.38 10.15 21.49
CA ILE A 191 3.85 9.20 22.48
C ILE A 191 4.04 9.73 23.90
N PHE A 192 5.21 10.28 24.21
CA PHE A 192 5.47 10.88 25.51
C PHE A 192 4.56 12.09 25.80
N ALA A 193 4.35 12.96 24.81
CA ALA A 193 3.43 14.09 24.93
C ALA A 193 1.97 13.64 25.12
N LEU A 194 1.52 12.62 24.39
CA LEU A 194 0.18 12.03 24.56
C LEU A 194 0.00 11.44 25.95
N TRP A 195 1.02 10.74 26.46
CA TRP A 195 1.03 10.20 27.81
C TRP A 195 0.89 11.31 28.86
N LEU A 196 1.70 12.38 28.76
CA LEU A 196 1.58 13.55 29.64
C LEU A 196 0.20 14.20 29.57
N LEU A 197 -0.33 14.42 28.35
CA LEU A 197 -1.67 14.99 28.16
C LEU A 197 -2.76 14.15 28.81
N SER A 198 -2.61 12.82 28.82
CA SER A 198 -3.57 11.90 29.42
C SER A 198 -3.65 12.05 30.94
N ILE A 199 -2.54 12.37 31.60
CA ILE A 199 -2.49 12.66 33.05
C ILE A 199 -3.32 13.92 33.36
N PHE A 200 -3.18 14.97 32.55
CA PHE A 200 -3.92 16.22 32.75
C PHE A 200 -5.41 16.11 32.35
N ALA A 201 -5.78 15.09 31.57
CA ALA A 201 -7.13 14.93 31.05
C ALA A 201 -8.16 14.66 32.17
N TYR A 202 -7.79 13.97 33.26
CA TYR A 202 -8.71 13.76 34.39
C TYR A 202 -9.04 15.06 35.13
N SER A 203 -8.02 15.88 35.41
CA SER A 203 -8.22 17.20 36.04
C SER A 203 -9.09 18.10 35.16
N LEU A 204 -8.88 18.06 33.84
CA LEU A 204 -9.69 18.80 32.87
C LEU A 204 -11.12 18.24 32.80
N ASN A 205 -11.29 16.92 32.80
CA ASN A 205 -12.61 16.27 32.77
C ASN A 205 -13.41 16.59 34.04
N SER A 206 -12.79 16.62 35.21
CA SER A 206 -13.46 17.03 36.45
C SER A 206 -13.98 18.47 36.40
N ILE A 207 -13.30 19.36 35.67
CA ILE A 207 -13.71 20.76 35.49
C ILE A 207 -14.79 20.87 34.40
N ILE A 208 -14.67 20.11 33.31
CA ILE A 208 -15.62 20.16 32.18
C ILE A 208 -16.92 19.44 32.51
N ALA A 209 -16.88 18.30 33.20
CA ALA A 209 -18.06 17.53 33.59
C ALA A 209 -18.99 18.32 34.54
N SER A 210 -18.44 19.26 35.33
CA SER A 210 -19.26 20.22 36.08
C SER A 210 -20.00 21.25 35.22
N CYS A 211 -19.65 21.37 33.94
CA CYS A 211 -20.22 22.33 33.00
C CYS A 211 -20.97 21.68 31.81
N PHE A 212 -20.60 20.46 31.39
CA PHE A 212 -21.16 19.75 30.24
C PHE A 212 -21.09 18.22 30.45
N THR A 213 -22.20 17.50 30.28
CA THR A 213 -22.22 16.03 30.22
C THR A 213 -21.81 15.53 28.83
N LEU A 214 -20.53 15.23 28.62
CA LEU A 214 -19.98 14.87 27.31
C LEU A 214 -20.18 13.38 26.92
N MET A 215 -20.22 12.45 27.89
CA MET A 215 -20.58 11.03 27.71
C MET A 215 -20.76 10.39 29.11
N ARG A 216 -21.58 9.34 29.26
CA ARG A 216 -21.62 8.57 30.53
C ARG A 216 -20.30 7.82 30.73
N GLU A 217 -19.80 7.84 31.96
CA GLU A 217 -18.55 7.21 32.40
C GLU A 217 -18.43 5.74 31.95
N ASP A 218 -19.45 4.91 32.21
CA ASP A 218 -19.46 3.50 31.82
C ASP A 218 -19.28 3.27 30.31
N THR A 219 -19.87 4.15 29.49
CA THR A 219 -19.77 4.08 28.02
C THR A 219 -18.37 4.43 27.56
N PHE A 220 -17.78 5.46 28.16
CA PHE A 220 -16.43 5.92 27.85
C PHE A 220 -15.38 4.85 28.19
N LEU A 221 -15.47 4.27 29.40
CA LEU A 221 -14.57 3.21 29.84
C LEU A 221 -14.73 1.95 28.98
N CYS A 222 -15.97 1.54 28.65
CA CYS A 222 -16.21 0.38 27.78
C CYS A 222 -15.63 0.56 26.37
N LEU A 223 -15.76 1.76 25.79
CA LEU A 223 -15.16 2.06 24.49
C LEU A 223 -13.64 2.00 24.56
N SER A 224 -13.05 2.59 25.60
CA SER A 224 -11.60 2.56 25.80
C SER A 224 -11.06 1.15 25.96
N ASP A 225 -11.68 0.31 26.80
CA ASP A 225 -11.22 -1.06 27.03
C ASP A 225 -11.27 -1.88 25.72
N THR A 226 -12.31 -1.66 24.91
CA THR A 226 -12.41 -2.27 23.57
C THR A 226 -11.27 -1.80 22.65
N LEU A 227 -10.97 -0.50 22.66
CA LEU A 227 -9.87 0.05 21.88
C LEU A 227 -8.51 -0.46 22.38
N ALA A 228 -8.30 -0.64 23.68
CA ALA A 228 -7.04 -1.15 24.23
C ALA A 228 -6.73 -2.57 23.74
N VAL A 229 -7.76 -3.41 23.57
CA VAL A 229 -7.60 -4.75 23.00
C VAL A 229 -7.26 -4.71 21.50
N ILE A 230 -7.86 -3.77 20.75
CA ILE A 230 -7.76 -3.73 19.28
C ILE A 230 -6.54 -2.92 18.80
N LEU A 231 -6.16 -1.85 19.49
CA LEU A 231 -5.09 -0.92 19.10
C LEU A 231 -3.72 -1.59 18.89
N PRO A 232 -3.32 -2.64 19.64
CA PRO A 232 -2.11 -3.40 19.34
C PRO A 232 -2.09 -3.98 17.92
N PHE A 233 -3.24 -4.41 17.40
CA PHE A 233 -3.39 -4.98 16.06
C PHE A 233 -3.43 -3.92 14.95
N TRP A 234 -3.59 -2.65 15.32
CA TRP A 234 -3.79 -1.54 14.39
C TRP A 234 -2.60 -1.36 13.44
N GLY A 235 -1.38 -1.73 13.88
CA GLY A 235 -0.19 -1.66 13.03
C GLY A 235 -0.30 -2.57 11.82
N PHE A 236 -0.80 -3.79 12.03
CA PHE A 236 -1.04 -4.76 10.96
C PHE A 236 -2.20 -4.33 10.07
N ILE A 237 -3.32 -3.90 10.66
CA ILE A 237 -4.51 -3.45 9.92
C ILE A 237 -4.16 -2.25 9.02
N LEU A 238 -3.52 -1.21 9.57
CA LEU A 238 -3.11 -0.04 8.80
C LEU A 238 -2.04 -0.38 7.77
N CYS A 239 -1.18 -1.35 8.04
CA CYS A 239 -0.26 -1.85 7.04
C CYS A 239 -1.03 -2.44 5.85
N LEU A 240 -2.02 -3.32 6.07
CA LEU A 240 -2.84 -3.86 4.98
C LEU A 240 -3.60 -2.77 4.20
N VAL A 241 -4.15 -1.78 4.92
CA VAL A 241 -4.79 -0.62 4.30
C VAL A 241 -3.79 0.15 3.43
N PHE A 242 -2.56 0.37 3.91
CA PHE A 242 -1.50 0.99 3.12
C PHE A 242 -1.19 0.21 1.86
N ILE A 243 -1.03 -1.12 1.95
CA ILE A 243 -0.79 -1.99 0.81
C ILE A 243 -1.91 -1.83 -0.23
N THR A 244 -3.15 -1.85 0.24
CA THR A 244 -4.33 -1.72 -0.60
C THR A 244 -4.41 -0.35 -1.27
N CYS A 245 -4.18 0.73 -0.53
CA CYS A 245 -4.17 2.09 -1.08
C CYS A 245 -3.09 2.26 -2.15
N VAL A 246 -1.88 1.75 -1.91
CA VAL A 246 -0.78 1.79 -2.88
C VAL A 246 -1.15 1.00 -4.13
N TRP A 247 -1.71 -0.20 -3.96
CA TRP A 247 -2.19 -1.02 -5.07
C TRP A 247 -3.27 -0.32 -5.90
N MET A 248 -4.23 0.36 -5.27
CA MET A 248 -5.25 1.14 -5.97
C MET A 248 -4.64 2.31 -6.74
N GLN A 249 -3.71 3.06 -6.14
CA GLN A 249 -3.01 4.16 -6.80
C GLN A 249 -2.25 3.68 -8.04
N ILE A 250 -1.55 2.56 -7.92
CA ILE A 250 -0.84 1.92 -9.03
C ILE A 250 -1.83 1.54 -10.14
N ASN A 251 -2.91 0.81 -9.83
CA ASN A 251 -3.90 0.43 -10.83
C ASN A 251 -4.50 1.64 -11.56
N ALA A 252 -4.78 2.73 -10.84
CA ALA A 252 -5.29 3.96 -11.45
C ALA A 252 -4.26 4.57 -12.43
N MET A 253 -3.00 4.69 -12.01
CA MET A 253 -1.93 5.22 -12.88
C MET A 253 -1.68 4.37 -14.12
N ILE A 254 -1.86 3.06 -13.99
CA ILE A 254 -1.64 2.09 -15.06
C ILE A 254 -2.78 2.11 -16.05
N LYS A 255 -4.03 2.21 -15.58
CA LYS A 255 -5.22 2.21 -16.43
C LYS A 255 -5.10 3.25 -17.54
N ASP A 256 -4.76 4.49 -17.19
CA ASP A 256 -4.69 5.57 -18.17
C ASP A 256 -3.53 5.37 -19.15
N SER A 257 -2.35 5.03 -18.64
CA SER A 257 -1.16 4.89 -19.49
C SER A 257 -1.22 3.68 -20.42
N ILE A 258 -1.78 2.56 -19.96
CA ILE A 258 -1.85 1.34 -20.77
C ILE A 258 -2.99 1.40 -21.77
N MET A 259 -4.09 2.10 -21.46
CA MET A 259 -5.15 2.33 -22.45
C MET A 259 -4.60 3.04 -23.69
N THR A 260 -3.77 4.06 -23.52
CA THR A 260 -3.10 4.74 -24.64
C THR A 260 -2.16 3.81 -25.42
N LEU A 261 -1.43 2.92 -24.74
CA LEU A 261 -0.55 1.94 -25.40
C LEU A 261 -1.34 0.85 -26.14
N GLN A 262 -2.50 0.45 -25.60
CA GLN A 262 -3.43 -0.50 -26.22
C GLN A 262 -4.08 0.07 -27.47
N GLU A 263 -4.53 1.33 -27.42
CA GLU A 263 -5.08 2.03 -28.60
C GLU A 263 -4.04 2.14 -29.70
N LEU A 264 -2.81 2.52 -29.35
CA LEU A 264 -1.70 2.59 -30.31
C LEU A 264 -1.36 1.19 -30.87
N HIS A 265 -1.33 0.14 -30.05
CA HIS A 265 -1.13 -1.22 -30.54
C HIS A 265 -2.25 -1.64 -31.50
N ALA A 266 -3.51 -1.35 -31.19
CA ALA A 266 -4.64 -1.70 -32.05
C ALA A 266 -4.57 -0.99 -33.42
N GLU A 267 -4.18 0.27 -33.45
CA GLU A 267 -3.94 1.02 -34.70
C GLU A 267 -2.83 0.38 -35.54
N LEU A 268 -1.68 0.11 -34.92
CA LEU A 268 -0.54 -0.52 -35.59
C LEU A 268 -0.85 -1.95 -36.03
N HIS A 269 -1.63 -2.70 -35.26
CA HIS A 269 -2.05 -4.06 -35.58
C HIS A 269 -2.96 -4.07 -36.80
N ASN A 270 -3.93 -3.15 -36.89
CA ASN A 270 -4.78 -3.03 -38.08
C ASN A 270 -3.99 -2.67 -39.34
N ARG A 271 -3.03 -1.75 -39.22
CA ARG A 271 -2.12 -1.41 -40.33
C ARG A 271 -1.27 -2.61 -40.76
N LYS A 272 -0.79 -3.40 -39.79
CA LYS A 272 -0.05 -4.64 -40.05
C LYS A 272 -0.92 -5.68 -40.77
N LEU A 273 -2.16 -5.89 -40.32
CA LEU A 273 -3.10 -6.81 -40.98
C LEU A 273 -3.37 -6.41 -42.44
N ALA A 274 -3.51 -5.12 -42.73
CA ALA A 274 -3.67 -4.64 -44.11
C ALA A 274 -2.42 -4.91 -44.96
N LEU A 275 -1.22 -4.75 -44.37
CA LEU A 275 0.05 -5.08 -45.01
C LEU A 275 0.17 -6.59 -45.25
N ASP A 276 -0.18 -7.43 -44.28
CA ASP A 276 -0.16 -8.90 -44.37
C ASP A 276 -1.12 -9.39 -45.48
N GLN A 277 -2.35 -8.86 -45.55
CA GLN A 277 -3.32 -9.17 -46.62
C GLN A 277 -2.78 -8.80 -48.00
N THR A 278 -2.16 -7.61 -48.10
CA THR A 278 -1.53 -7.16 -49.34
C THR A 278 -0.37 -8.10 -49.71
N TYR A 279 0.45 -8.49 -48.73
CA TYR A 279 1.58 -9.38 -48.92
C TYR A 279 1.17 -10.78 -49.38
N GLU A 280 0.12 -11.36 -48.80
CA GLU A 280 -0.43 -12.65 -49.22
C GLU A 280 -1.00 -12.60 -50.63
N SER A 281 -1.62 -11.49 -51.04
CA SER A 281 -2.12 -11.32 -52.41
C SER A 281 -1.01 -11.32 -53.47
N PHE A 282 0.23 -11.00 -53.08
CA PHE A 282 1.42 -11.03 -53.95
C PHE A 282 2.19 -12.35 -53.91
N LYS A 283 1.92 -13.23 -52.93
CA LYS A 283 2.50 -14.58 -52.97
C LYS A 283 1.89 -15.32 -54.17
N PRO A 284 2.71 -15.90 -55.07
CA PRO A 284 2.18 -16.69 -56.17
C PRO A 284 1.31 -17.79 -55.58
N SER A 285 0.05 -17.87 -56.01
CA SER A 285 -0.79 -19.00 -55.64
C SER A 285 -0.07 -20.29 -56.01
N GLU A 286 0.32 -21.11 -55.03
CA GLU A 286 0.90 -22.45 -55.23
C GLU A 286 -0.10 -23.43 -55.90
N GLN A 287 -1.18 -22.92 -56.50
CA GLN A 287 -2.22 -23.69 -57.17
C GLN A 287 -2.13 -23.72 -58.69
N MET A 288 -1.14 -23.10 -59.33
CA MET A 288 -0.81 -23.45 -60.72
C MET A 288 0.18 -24.62 -60.77
N LYS A 289 -0.26 -25.79 -60.27
CA LYS A 289 0.26 -27.06 -60.78
C LYS A 289 -0.27 -27.21 -62.21
N PHE A 290 0.53 -26.77 -63.18
CA PHE A 290 0.35 -27.21 -64.56
C PHE A 290 0.67 -28.71 -64.62
N ASN A 291 -0.38 -29.53 -64.69
CA ASN A 291 -0.30 -30.88 -65.26
C ASN A 291 -0.80 -30.80 -66.70
#